data_AF-A0A392S3E9-F1
#
_entry.id   AF-A0A392S3E9-F1
#
_cell.length_a   1.000
_cell.length_b   1.000
_cell.length_c   1.000
_cell.angle_alpha   90.00
_cell.angle_beta   90.00
_cell.angle_gamma   90.00
#
_symmetry.space_group_name_H-M   'P 1'
#
loop_
_entity.id
_entity.type
_entity.pdbx_description
1 polymer ?
#
loop_
_entity_poly.entity_id
_entity_poly.type
_entity_poly.pdbx_seq_one_letter_code
_entity_poly.pdbx_strand_id
1 'polypeptide(L)' 'MIPIFCLHTPKKDKEFNPVCQVREVATPTLEDVVKKEVMKPFETGKIDCMPNSLRVDPVGVASKTKCFKQPPRRFIKRK' A
#
# COMPACT_ATOMS: atom_id res chain seq x y z
N MET A 1 9.77 -15.95 32.63
CA MET A 1 10.12 -14.64 32.02
C MET A 1 9.29 -14.52 30.75
N ILE A 2 8.24 -13.69 30.75
CA ILE A 2 7.35 -13.53 29.58
C ILE A 2 7.88 -12.32 28.79
N PRO A 3 8.20 -12.44 27.49
CA PRO A 3 8.64 -11.31 26.70
C PRO A 3 7.47 -10.32 26.56
N ILE A 4 7.66 -9.11 27.11
CA ILE A 4 6.72 -8.01 26.94
C ILE A 4 7.01 -7.40 25.57
N PHE A 5 6.14 -7.68 24.59
CA PHE A 5 6.18 -6.99 23.30
C PHE A 5 5.57 -5.60 23.47
N CYS A 6 6.39 -4.55 23.34
CA CYS A 6 5.91 -3.17 23.30
C CYS A 6 5.38 -2.83 21.91
N LEU A 7 4.06 -2.72 21.77
CA LEU A 7 3.42 -2.19 20.57
C LEU A 7 3.52 -0.66 20.58
N HIS A 8 4.14 -0.08 19.55
CA HIS A 8 4.17 1.37 19.39
C HIS A 8 2.83 1.87 18.84
N THR A 9 2.15 2.75 19.58
CA THR A 9 0.95 3.44 19.09
C THR A 9 1.35 4.72 18.35
N PRO A 10 1.21 4.80 17.02
CA PRO A 10 1.50 6.03 16.29
C PRO A 10 0.49 7.12 16.69
N LYS A 11 0.99 8.32 16.99
CA LYS A 11 0.14 9.49 17.21
C LYS A 11 -0.51 9.88 15.89
N LYS A 12 -1.83 10.02 15.87
CA LYS A 12 -2.55 10.57 14.71
C LYS A 12 -2.49 12.09 14.80
N ASP A 13 -2.19 12.76 13.68
CA ASP A 13 -2.34 14.22 13.59
C ASP A 13 -3.81 14.60 13.81
N LYS A 14 -4.04 15.67 14.59
CA LYS A 14 -5.38 16.11 15.01
C LYS A 14 -6.26 16.55 13.83
N GLU A 15 -5.64 16.88 12.70
CA GLU A 15 -6.32 17.31 11.46
C GLU A 15 -6.39 16.22 10.39
N PHE A 16 -5.95 14.99 10.68
CA PHE A 16 -6.05 13.89 9.72
C PHE A 16 -7.49 13.40 9.60
N ASN A 17 -8.27 14.05 8.74
CA ASN A 17 -9.56 13.56 8.29
C ASN A 17 -9.32 12.45 7.25
N PRO A 18 -9.64 11.18 7.55
CA PRO A 18 -9.52 10.11 6.58
C PRO A 18 -10.64 10.27 5.57
N VAL A 19 -10.38 10.99 4.49
CA VAL A 19 -11.27 11.02 3.34
C VAL A 19 -11.33 9.60 2.78
N CYS A 20 -12.52 9.04 2.63
CA CYS A 20 -12.72 7.84 1.82
C CYS A 20 -12.25 8.14 0.41
N GLN A 21 -11.03 7.72 0.06
CA GLN A 21 -10.59 7.84 -1.31
C GLN A 21 -11.40 6.83 -2.13
N VAL A 22 -12.03 7.32 -3.20
CA VAL A 22 -12.78 6.47 -4.12
C VAL A 22 -11.81 5.46 -4.72
N ARG A 23 -12.12 4.18 -4.60
CA ARG A 23 -11.36 3.12 -5.24
C ARG A 23 -11.69 3.13 -6.73
N GLU A 24 -10.67 3.29 -7.57
CA GLU A 24 -10.83 3.18 -9.01
C GLU A 24 -11.32 1.77 -9.36
N VAL A 25 -12.24 1.65 -10.33
CA VAL A 25 -12.81 0.36 -10.74
C VAL A 25 -11.69 -0.49 -11.31
N ALA A 26 -11.42 -1.62 -10.66
CA ALA A 26 -10.35 -2.52 -11.07
C ALA A 26 -10.78 -3.30 -12.33
N THR A 27 -9.82 -3.52 -13.24
CA THR A 27 -10.02 -4.49 -14.32
C THR A 27 -10.01 -5.91 -13.74
N PRO A 28 -10.73 -6.89 -14.33
CA PRO A 28 -10.77 -8.27 -13.81
C PRO A 28 -9.37 -8.88 -13.60
N THR A 29 -8.44 -8.61 -14.52
CA THR A 29 -7.03 -9.03 -14.41
C THR A 29 -6.33 -8.44 -13.19
N LEU A 30 -6.63 -7.19 -12.84
CA LEU A 30 -6.08 -6.51 -11.66
C LEU A 30 -6.64 -7.14 -10.38
N GLU A 31 -7.93 -7.44 -10.36
CA GLU A 31 -8.59 -8.08 -9.21
C GLU A 31 -7.99 -9.46 -8.89
N ASP A 32 -7.73 -10.28 -9.91
CA ASP A 32 -7.11 -11.59 -9.74
C ASP A 32 -5.68 -11.49 -9.14
N VAL A 33 -4.90 -10.52 -9.62
CA VAL A 33 -3.54 -10.27 -9.10
C VAL A 33 -3.59 -9.77 -7.66
N VAL A 34 -4.47 -8.80 -7.36
CA VAL A 34 -4.66 -8.30 -5.99
C VAL A 34 -5.10 -9.42 -5.08
N LYS A 35 -6.08 -10.23 -5.47
CA LYS A 35 -6.57 -11.37 -4.68
C LYS A 35 -5.43 -12.34 -4.37
N LYS A 36 -4.63 -12.73 -5.35
CA LYS A 36 -3.49 -13.64 -5.15
C LYS A 36 -2.43 -13.07 -4.21
N GLU A 37 -2.13 -11.78 -4.30
CA GLU A 37 -1.12 -11.16 -3.43
C GLU A 37 -1.65 -10.84 -2.02
N VAL A 38 -2.94 -10.51 -1.88
CA VAL A 38 -3.60 -10.20 -0.59
C VAL A 38 -3.91 -11.46 0.21
N MET A 39 -4.18 -12.60 -0.42
CA MET A 39 -4.45 -13.85 0.31
C MET A 39 -3.25 -14.33 1.12
N LYS A 40 -2.01 -14.15 0.61
CA LYS A 40 -0.80 -14.58 1.32
C LYS A 40 -0.63 -13.93 2.71
N PRO A 41 -0.66 -12.58 2.85
CA PRO A 41 -0.58 -11.95 4.17
C PRO A 41 -1.82 -12.20 5.03
N PHE A 42 -3.00 -12.43 4.43
CA PHE A 42 -4.22 -12.78 5.17
C PHE A 42 -4.07 -14.12 5.88
N GLU A 43 -3.65 -15.16 5.16
CA GLU A 43 -3.37 -16.49 5.73
C GLU A 43 -2.23 -16.45 6.77
N THR A 44 -1.26 -15.54 6.58
CA THR A 44 -0.15 -15.34 7.54
C THR A 44 -0.59 -14.56 8.79
N GLY A 45 -1.84 -14.08 8.88
CA GLY A 45 -2.32 -13.27 10.01
C GLY A 45 -1.69 -11.86 10.08
N LYS A 46 -1.18 -11.35 8.95
CA LYS A 46 -0.60 -10.00 8.86
C LYS A 46 -1.64 -8.92 8.55
N ILE A 47 -2.78 -9.31 7.98
CA ILE A 47 -3.89 -8.41 7.66
C ILE A 47 -5.21 -9.04 8.13
N ASP A 48 -6.09 -8.20 8.65
CA ASP A 48 -7.43 -8.58 9.09
C ASP A 48 -8.49 -7.98 8.16
N CYS A 49 -9.63 -8.67 8.03
CA CYS A 49 -10.76 -8.17 7.27
C CYS A 49 -11.55 -7.15 8.11
N MET A 50 -11.71 -5.93 7.59
CA MET A 50 -12.47 -4.86 8.24
C MET A 50 -13.56 -4.32 7.32
N PRO A 51 -14.77 -4.92 7.29
CA PRO A 51 -15.82 -4.55 6.34
C PRO A 51 -16.44 -3.17 6.60
N ASN A 52 -16.42 -2.69 7.86
CA ASN A 52 -17.10 -1.46 8.27
C ASN A 52 -16.15 -0.27 8.49
N SER A 53 -14.93 -0.32 7.95
CA SER A 53 -13.98 0.78 8.13
C SER A 53 -14.41 2.01 7.33
N LEU A 54 -14.63 3.13 8.02
CA LEU A 54 -14.84 4.45 7.40
C LEU A 54 -13.57 5.01 6.70
N ARG A 55 -12.48 4.23 6.65
CA ARG A 55 -11.21 4.62 6.05
C ARG A 55 -10.92 3.65 4.92
N VAL A 56 -10.74 4.18 3.71
CA VAL A 56 -10.41 3.39 2.52
C VAL A 56 -9.26 4.09 1.81
N ASP A 57 -8.13 3.40 1.73
CA ASP A 57 -6.98 3.79 0.92
C ASP A 57 -6.98 2.94 -0.37
N PRO A 58 -6.76 3.54 -1.55
CA PRO A 58 -6.78 2.81 -2.80
C PRO A 58 -5.55 1.89 -2.91
N VAL A 59 -5.77 0.67 -3.39
CA VAL A 59 -4.70 -0.30 -3.64
C VAL A 59 -4.37 -0.29 -5.12
N GLY A 60 -3.15 0.17 -5.45
CA GLY A 60 -2.59 0.06 -6.79
C GLY A 60 -1.68 -1.15 -6.94
N VAL A 61 -1.64 -1.75 -8.14
CA VAL A 61 -0.65 -2.76 -8.50
C VAL A 61 0.32 -2.16 -9.49
N ALA A 62 1.60 -2.13 -9.12
CA ALA A 62 2.68 -1.78 -10.02
C ALA A 62 3.51 -3.04 -10.31
N SER A 63 3.89 -3.24 -11.58
CA SER A 63 4.89 -4.25 -11.90
C SER A 63 6.23 -3.83 -11.29
N LYS A 64 6.94 -4.80 -10.70
CA LYS A 64 8.33 -4.56 -10.28
C LYS A 64 9.16 -4.44 -11.55
N THR A 65 9.41 -3.22 -12.00
CA THR A 65 10.35 -2.96 -13.08
C THR A 65 11.73 -3.45 -12.63
N LYS A 66 12.32 -4.41 -13.38
CA LYS A 66 13.76 -4.63 -13.33
C LYS A 66 14.40 -3.30 -13.68
N CYS A 67 15.22 -2.76 -12.77
CA CYS A 67 15.91 -1.47 -12.82
C CYS A 67 15.99 -0.82 -14.21
N PHE A 68 15.56 0.45 -14.34
CA PHE A 68 16.15 1.31 -15.36
C PHE A 68 17.66 1.35 -15.08
N LYS A 69 18.47 0.67 -15.90
CA LYS A 69 19.94 0.70 -15.84
C LYS A 69 20.55 2.02 -16.34
N GLN A 70 19.79 3.11 -16.38
CA GLN A 70 20.33 4.43 -16.67
C GLN A 70 19.69 5.48 -15.76
N PRO A 71 20.47 6.21 -14.95
CA PRO A 71 19.98 7.47 -14.42
C PRO A 71 19.71 8.40 -15.62
N PRO A 72 18.68 9.26 -15.57
CA PRO A 72 18.45 10.23 -16.62
C PRO A 72 19.72 11.06 -16.77
N ARG A 73 20.38 11.00 -17.92
CA ARG A 73 21.47 11.94 -18.25
C ARG A 73 20.85 13.32 -18.19
N ARG A 74 21.06 14.04 -17.08
CA ARG A 74 20.79 15.47 -17.00
C ARG A 74 21.74 16.15 -17.98
N PHE A 75 21.31 16.31 -19.23
CA PHE A 75 21.96 17.23 -20.15
C PHE A 75 21.63 18.63 -19.66
N ILE A 76 22.46 19.16 -18.77
CA ILE A 76 22.46 20.58 -18.44
C ILE A 76 23.05 21.29 -19.66
N LYS A 77 22.18 21.74 -20.57
CA LYS A 77 22.58 22.67 -21.62
C LYS A 77 22.81 24.03 -20.96
N ARG A 78 24.06 24.35 -20.62
CA ARG A 78 24.43 25.72 -20.27
C ARG A 78 24.34 26.56 -21.55
N LYS A 79 23.57 27.65 -21.49
CA LYS A 79 23.56 28.71 -22.49
C LYS A 79 24.86 29.49 -22.46
#